data_AF-A0A7C4QUP8-F1
#
_entry.id   AF-A0A7C4QUP8-F1
#
_cell.length_a   1.000
_cell.length_b   1.000
_cell.length_c   1.000
_cell.angle_alpha   90.00
_cell.angle_beta   90.00
_cell.angle_gamma   90.00
#
_symmetry.space_group_name_H-M   'P 1'
#
loop_
_entity.id
_entity.type
_entity.pdbx_description
1 polymer ?
#
loop_
_entity_poly.entity_id
_entity_poly.type
_entity_poly.pdbx_seq_one_letter_code
_entity_poly.pdbx_strand_id
1 'polypeptide(L)'
;MPTPGSPETAPHGRKRGLETVFCTQRPNRLNEAITNEVSELVCFRLQGENDVRLVDNLAGKPLGVSELPLGTFAAVNLDSGGAITGKVF
;
A
#
# COMPACT_ATOMS: atom_id res chain seq x y z
N MET A 1 9.33 -29.50 -15.60
CA MET A 1 8.58 -29.83 -14.37
C MET A 1 8.85 -28.71 -13.36
N PRO A 2 7.86 -27.92 -12.91
CA PRO A 2 8.11 -26.91 -11.90
C PRO A 2 8.08 -27.55 -10.50
N THR A 3 9.04 -27.17 -9.66
CA THR A 3 9.19 -27.59 -8.26
C THR A 3 8.23 -26.84 -7.34
N PRO A 4 7.74 -27.45 -6.25
CA PRO A 4 6.82 -26.82 -5.32
C PRO A 4 7.57 -26.04 -4.23
N GLY A 5 7.11 -24.82 -3.91
CA GLY A 5 7.40 -24.18 -2.62
C GLY A 5 8.15 -22.83 -2.65
N SER A 6 7.75 -21.88 -3.48
CA SER A 6 8.15 -20.47 -3.29
C SER A 6 6.89 -19.63 -3.00
N PRO A 7 6.87 -18.76 -1.98
CA PRO A 7 5.74 -17.86 -1.78
C PRO A 7 5.60 -17.02 -3.05
N GLU A 8 4.42 -17.11 -3.67
CA GLU A 8 4.17 -16.52 -4.98
C GLU A 8 4.42 -15.02 -4.91
N THR A 9 5.38 -14.55 -5.71
CA THR A 9 5.78 -13.14 -5.73
C THR A 9 4.72 -12.33 -6.47
N ALA A 10 4.45 -11.12 -5.97
CA ALA A 10 3.49 -10.15 -6.52
C ALA A 10 3.47 -10.02 -8.07
N PRO A 11 4.60 -10.09 -8.81
CA PRO A 11 4.61 -9.94 -10.27
C PRO A 11 3.83 -11.03 -11.03
N HIS A 12 3.65 -12.21 -10.45
CA HIS A 12 2.94 -13.32 -11.10
C HIS A 12 1.42 -13.29 -10.87
N GLY A 13 0.95 -12.57 -9.85
CA GLY A 13 -0.48 -12.46 -9.52
C GLY A 13 -1.28 -11.79 -10.64
N ARG A 14 -0.81 -10.63 -11.13
CA ARG A 14 -1.47 -9.86 -12.20
C ARG A 14 -1.65 -10.68 -13.49
N LYS A 15 -0.63 -11.46 -13.89
CA LYS A 15 -0.70 -12.31 -15.09
C LYS A 15 -1.68 -13.49 -14.96
N ARG A 16 -2.04 -13.86 -13.73
CA ARG A 16 -2.96 -14.96 -13.40
C ARG A 16 -4.34 -14.48 -12.95
N GLY A 17 -4.60 -13.18 -13.01
CA GLY A 17 -5.86 -12.58 -12.54
C GLY A 17 -6.08 -12.73 -11.03
N LEU A 18 -5.00 -12.89 -10.25
CA LEU A 18 -5.07 -12.98 -8.81
C LEU A 18 -4.86 -11.60 -8.20
N GLU A 19 -5.91 -11.09 -7.57
CA GLU A 19 -5.87 -9.89 -6.76
C GLU A 19 -5.31 -10.21 -5.37
N THR A 20 -4.45 -9.33 -4.85
CA THR A 20 -3.78 -9.53 -3.57
C THR A 20 -3.88 -8.27 -2.73
N VAL A 21 -4.23 -8.42 -1.47
CA VAL A 21 -4.24 -7.34 -0.48
C VAL A 21 -3.12 -7.57 0.53
N PHE A 22 -2.27 -6.56 0.69
CA PHE A 22 -1.22 -6.56 1.71
C PHE A 22 -1.62 -5.60 2.84
N CYS A 23 -1.80 -6.13 4.05
CA CYS A 23 -2.12 -5.34 5.24
C CYS A 23 -0.94 -5.34 6.20
N THR A 24 -0.52 -4.15 6.65
CA THR A 24 0.57 -3.99 7.62
C THR A 24 0.33 -2.77 8.51
N GLN A 25 0.89 -2.80 9.73
CA GLN A 25 0.96 -1.63 10.61
C GLN A 25 2.30 -0.89 10.48
N ARG A 26 3.27 -1.47 9.76
CA ARG A 26 4.62 -0.93 9.57
C ARG A 26 4.98 -1.04 8.10
N PRO A 27 4.56 -0.08 7.26
CA PRO A 27 4.80 -0.15 5.82
C PRO A 27 6.30 -0.16 5.49
N ASN A 28 7.16 0.45 6.31
CA ASN A 28 8.63 0.39 6.15
C ASN A 28 9.26 -1.01 6.31
N ARG A 29 8.48 -2.03 6.71
CA ARG A 29 8.93 -3.42 6.79
C ARG A 29 8.46 -4.29 5.63
N LEU A 30 7.66 -3.74 4.71
CA LEU A 30 7.31 -4.45 3.50
C LEU A 30 8.55 -4.56 2.59
N ASN A 31 8.66 -5.68 1.90
CA ASN A 31 9.67 -5.84 0.87
C ASN A 31 9.38 -4.85 -0.27
N GLU A 32 10.41 -4.15 -0.75
CA GLU A 32 10.26 -3.15 -1.82
C GLU A 32 9.65 -3.74 -3.10
N ALA A 33 9.89 -5.02 -3.38
CA ALA A 33 9.28 -5.72 -4.51
C ALA A 33 7.75 -5.82 -4.40
N ILE A 34 7.18 -5.71 -3.19
CA ILE A 34 5.72 -5.62 -3.00
C ILE A 34 5.28 -4.18 -3.26
N THR A 35 5.93 -3.20 -2.64
CA THR A 35 5.53 -1.79 -2.75
C THR A 35 5.68 -1.23 -4.17
N ASN A 36 6.56 -1.82 -4.99
CA ASN A 36 6.73 -1.45 -6.39
C ASN A 36 5.68 -2.08 -7.33
N GLU A 37 4.93 -3.07 -6.87
CA GLU A 37 3.97 -3.82 -7.70
C GLU A 37 2.49 -3.54 -7.32
N VAL A 38 2.25 -2.79 -6.25
CA VAL A 38 0.88 -2.40 -5.85
C VAL A 38 0.32 -1.31 -6.76
N SER A 39 -0.95 -1.41 -7.11
CA SER A 39 -1.69 -0.40 -7.88
C SER A 39 -2.49 0.56 -6.99
N GLU A 40 -2.77 0.16 -5.74
CA GLU A 40 -3.54 0.96 -4.79
C GLU A 40 -2.87 0.98 -3.42
N LEU A 41 -2.92 2.16 -2.81
CA LEU A 41 -2.45 2.42 -1.45
C LEU A 41 -3.62 2.91 -0.62
N VAL A 42 -3.93 2.22 0.47
CA VAL A 42 -4.90 2.68 1.47
C VAL A 42 -4.16 2.86 2.79
N CYS A 43 -4.23 4.07 3.35
CA CYS A 43 -3.51 4.40 4.57
C CYS A 43 -4.46 5.06 5.58
N PHE A 44 -4.55 4.45 6.76
CA PHE A 44 -5.14 5.07 7.95
C PHE A 44 -4.10 5.93 8.66
N ARG A 45 -4.47 6.48 9.82
CA ARG A 45 -3.55 7.29 10.61
C ARG A 45 -2.26 6.54 10.94
N LEU A 46 -1.11 7.10 10.54
CA LEU A 46 0.23 6.61 10.84
C LEU A 46 1.05 7.69 11.54
N GLN A 47 1.75 7.34 12.62
CA GLN A 47 2.54 8.30 13.41
C GLN A 47 4.06 8.12 13.29
N GLY A 48 4.53 6.98 12.77
CA GLY A 48 5.95 6.75 12.58
C GLY A 48 6.50 7.61 11.44
N GLU A 49 7.47 8.47 11.70
CA GLU A 49 8.02 9.40 10.70
C GLU A 49 8.50 8.68 9.42
N ASN A 50 9.22 7.57 9.58
CA ASN A 50 9.69 6.77 8.44
C ASN A 50 8.53 6.11 7.67
N ASP A 51 7.47 5.71 8.37
CA ASP A 51 6.29 5.11 7.75
C ASP A 51 5.49 6.14 6.97
N VAL A 52 5.31 7.34 7.53
CA VAL A 52 4.67 8.48 6.86
C VAL A 52 5.45 8.87 5.60
N ARG A 53 6.77 9.03 5.72
CA ARG A 53 7.63 9.36 4.57
C ARG A 53 7.56 8.31 3.47
N LEU A 54 7.56 7.02 3.81
CA LEU A 54 7.43 5.96 2.82
C LEU A 54 6.08 6.05 2.10
N VAL A 55 4.99 6.22 2.83
CA VAL A 55 3.63 6.34 2.27
C VAL A 55 3.52 7.55 1.34
N ASP A 56 4.05 8.71 1.74
CA ASP A 56 4.06 9.92 0.92
C ASP A 56 4.91 9.73 -0.36
N ASN A 57 6.05 9.04 -0.25
CA ASN A 57 6.90 8.71 -1.41
C ASN A 57 6.17 7.78 -2.39
N LEU A 58 5.50 6.74 -1.89
CA LEU A 58 4.72 5.82 -2.74
C LEU A 58 3.58 6.56 -3.43
N ALA A 59 2.89 7.45 -2.71
CA ALA A 59 1.80 8.26 -3.26
C ALA A 59 2.28 9.38 -4.21
N GLY A 60 3.59 9.67 -4.25
CA GLY A 60 4.17 10.78 -5.00
C GLY A 60 3.77 12.17 -4.49
N LYS A 61 3.13 12.25 -3.32
CA LYS A 61 2.68 13.51 -2.68
C LYS A 61 2.41 13.31 -1.19
N PRO A 62 2.51 14.39 -0.38
CA PRO A 62 2.10 14.33 1.02
C PRO A 62 0.61 13.98 1.16
N LEU A 63 0.29 12.95 1.93
CA LEU A 63 -1.09 12.51 2.18
C LEU A 63 -1.68 13.03 3.49
N GLY A 64 -0.86 13.61 4.38
CA GLY A 64 -1.33 14.10 5.69
C GLY A 64 -1.82 12.98 6.61
N VAL A 65 -1.34 11.74 6.40
CA VAL A 65 -1.82 10.56 7.12
C VAL A 65 -1.53 10.60 8.62
N SER A 66 -0.61 11.43 9.09
CA SER A 66 -0.35 11.61 10.54
C SER A 66 -1.48 12.32 11.29
N GLU A 67 -2.25 13.14 10.59
CA GLU A 67 -3.29 13.99 11.17
C GLU A 67 -4.70 13.46 10.92
N LEU A 68 -4.84 12.35 10.19
CA LEU A 68 -6.14 11.76 9.89
C LEU A 68 -6.94 11.46 11.16
N PRO A 69 -8.23 11.84 11.25
CA PRO A 69 -9.08 11.42 12.34
C PRO A 69 -9.14 9.89 12.44
N LEU A 70 -9.35 9.38 13.66
CA LEU A 70 -9.56 7.94 13.85
C LEU A 70 -10.70 7.43 12.97
N GLY A 71 -10.47 6.27 12.34
CA GLY A 71 -11.42 5.67 11.40
C GLY A 71 -11.43 6.30 10.00
N THR A 72 -10.63 7.32 9.74
CA THR A 72 -10.49 7.94 8.42
C THR A 72 -9.27 7.37 7.69
N PHE A 73 -9.36 7.23 6.37
CA PHE A 73 -8.27 6.77 5.51
C PHE A 73 -8.11 7.69 4.29
N ALA A 74 -6.88 7.76 3.79
CA ALA A 74 -6.57 8.23 2.44
C ALA A 74 -6.35 7.01 1.55
N ALA A 75 -6.94 6.99 0.37
CA ALA A 75 -6.69 5.98 -0.64
C ALA A 75 -6.20 6.64 -1.94
N VAL A 76 -5.19 6.06 -2.55
CA VAL A 76 -4.55 6.55 -3.77
C VAL A 76 -4.41 5.42 -4.75
N ASN A 77 -4.88 5.63 -5.98
CA ASN A 77 -4.53 4.80 -7.11
C ASN A 77 -3.16 5.25 -7.61
N LEU A 78 -2.15 4.38 -7.50
CA LEU A 78 -0.75 4.70 -7.79
C LEU A 78 -0.47 4.81 -9.29
N ASP A 79 -1.31 4.19 -10.13
CA ASP A 79 -1.19 4.25 -11.59
C ASP A 79 -1.70 5.59 -12.17
N SER A 80 -2.78 6.14 -11.60
CA SER A 80 -3.45 7.36 -12.10
C SER A 80 -3.22 8.60 -11.24
N GLY A 81 -2.76 8.43 -9.99
CA GLY A 81 -2.64 9.49 -8.99
C GLY A 81 -3.96 9.96 -8.39
N GLY A 82 -5.10 9.37 -8.82
CA GLY A 82 -6.42 9.62 -8.27
C GLY A 82 -6.45 9.30 -6.77
N ALA A 83 -7.05 10.19 -5.97
CA ALA A 83 -7.07 10.05 -4.52
C ALA A 83 -8.47 10.31 -3.96
N ILE A 84 -8.83 9.55 -2.93
CA ILE A 84 -10.06 9.72 -2.16
C ILE A 84 -9.75 9.68 -0.67
N THR A 85 -10.61 10.30 0.12
CA THR A 85 -10.60 10.18 1.58
C THR A 85 -11.93 9.57 2.00
N GLY A 86 -11.89 8.61 2.93
CA GLY A 86 -13.09 7.93 3.42
C GLY A 86 -13.04 7.68 4.93
N LYS A 87 -14.16 7.23 5.49
CA LYS A 87 -14.31 6.93 6.92
C LYS A 87 -14.98 5.57 7.08
N VAL A 88 -14.51 4.75 8.02
CA VAL A 88 -14.98 3.36 8.21
C VAL A 88 -15.95 3.20 9.38
N PHE A 89 -16.09 4.22 10.24
CA PHE A 89 -17.05 4.27 11.37
C PHE A 89 -17.12 5.69 11.90
#